data_AF-A0A3D4X4F3-F1
#
_entry.id   AF-A0A3D4X4F3-F1
#
_cell.length_a   1.000
_cell.length_b   1.000
_cell.length_c   1.000
_cell.angle_alpha   90.00
_cell.angle_beta   90.00
_cell.angle_gamma   90.00
#
_symmetry.space_group_name_H-M   'P 1'
#
loop_
_entity.id
_entity.type
_entity.pdbx_description
1 polymer ?
#
loop_
_entity_poly.entity_id
_entity_poly.type
_entity_poly.pdbx_seq_one_letter_code
_entity_poly.pdbx_strand_id
1 'polypeptide(L)'
;MTISTQPLTATPAAELDDDALRRELATTHQLQPVVEQRGVPRELESVNLRLAELDSEYLRRFPHAAEKWPWPLPDQLAIASI
;
A
#
# COMPACT_ATOMS: atom_id res chain seq x y z
N MET A 1 -6.71 19.59 3.06
CA MET A 1 -6.94 18.27 2.44
C MET A 1 -7.06 17.25 3.57
N THR A 2 -8.25 16.74 3.83
CA THR A 2 -8.48 15.74 4.88
C THR A 2 -8.04 14.39 4.34
N ILE A 3 -6.89 13.88 4.81
CA ILE A 3 -6.51 12.49 4.58
C ILE A 3 -7.48 11.66 5.43
N SER A 4 -8.54 11.14 4.82
CA SER A 4 -9.41 10.17 5.48
C SER A 4 -8.58 8.91 5.66
N THR A 5 -8.06 8.70 6.87
CA THR A 5 -7.49 7.44 7.32
C THR A 5 -8.61 6.41 7.33
N GLN A 6 -8.89 5.81 6.18
CA GLN A 6 -9.72 4.60 6.13
C GLN A 6 -9.03 3.55 7.00
N PRO A 7 -9.76 2.90 7.91
CA PRO A 7 -9.19 1.84 8.72
C PRO A 7 -8.67 0.77 7.76
N LEU A 8 -7.42 0.33 7.97
CA LEU A 8 -6.87 -0.85 7.29
C LEU A 8 -7.90 -1.97 7.45
N THR A 9 -8.50 -2.40 6.33
CA THR A 9 -9.67 -3.25 6.37
C THR A 9 -9.25 -4.59 6.96
N ALA A 10 -9.99 -5.13 7.93
CA ALA A 10 -9.71 -6.46 8.49
C ALA A 10 -9.92 -7.60 7.47
N THR A 11 -10.43 -7.27 6.28
CA THR A 11 -10.60 -8.16 5.14
C THR A 11 -9.23 -8.62 4.64
N PRO A 12 -8.97 -9.93 4.46
CA PRO A 12 -7.72 -10.40 3.89
C PRO A 12 -7.56 -9.91 2.44
N ALA A 13 -6.32 -9.63 2.02
CA ALA A 13 -6.04 -9.08 0.69
C ALA A 13 -6.65 -9.93 -0.46
N ALA A 14 -6.72 -11.25 -0.29
CA ALA A 14 -7.28 -12.18 -1.26
C ALA A 14 -8.79 -11.97 -1.53
N GLU A 15 -9.52 -11.40 -0.57
CA GLU A 15 -10.96 -11.11 -0.70
C GLU A 15 -11.24 -9.68 -1.20
N LEU A 16 -10.20 -8.85 -1.40
CA LEU A 16 -10.36 -7.51 -1.98
C LEU A 16 -10.54 -7.61 -3.50
N ASP A 17 -11.47 -6.82 -4.04
CA ASP A 17 -11.52 -6.56 -5.48
C ASP A 17 -10.29 -5.77 -5.94
N ASP A 18 -9.95 -5.82 -7.24
CA ASP A 18 -8.71 -5.23 -7.75
C ASP A 18 -8.59 -3.72 -7.52
N ASP A 19 -9.72 -2.99 -7.54
CA ASP A 19 -9.74 -1.55 -7.27
C ASP A 19 -9.54 -1.24 -5.77
N ALA A 20 -10.13 -2.07 -4.90
CA ALA A 20 -9.95 -1.97 -3.45
C ALA A 20 -8.52 -2.34 -3.04
N LEU A 21 -7.96 -3.40 -3.62
CA LEU A 21 -6.58 -3.84 -3.42
C LEU A 21 -5.58 -2.73 -3.78
N ARG A 22 -5.75 -2.08 -4.96
CA ARG A 22 -4.90 -0.96 -5.39
C ARG A 22 -5.01 0.24 -4.46
N ARG A 23 -6.23 0.62 -4.08
CA ARG A 23 -6.47 1.76 -3.18
C ARG A 23 -5.87 1.52 -1.81
N GLU A 24 -6.04 0.33 -1.25
CA GLU A 24 -5.52 0.00 0.06
C GLU A 24 -3.99 -0.11 0.06
N LEU A 25 -3.41 -0.72 -0.98
CA LEU A 25 -1.95 -0.79 -1.15
C LEU A 25 -1.33 0.61 -1.21
N ALA A 26 -1.88 1.50 -2.04
CA ALA A 26 -1.42 2.88 -2.14
C ALA A 26 -1.56 3.64 -0.81
N THR A 27 -2.69 3.47 -0.11
CA THR A 27 -2.94 4.13 1.18
C THR A 27 -1.97 3.64 2.24
N THR A 28 -1.71 2.34 2.29
CA THR A 28 -0.83 1.72 3.29
C THR A 28 0.63 2.16 3.08
N HIS A 29 1.08 2.30 1.82
CA HIS A 29 2.39 2.87 1.51
C HIS A 29 2.53 4.33 1.92
N GLN A 30 1.47 5.13 1.78
CA GLN A 30 1.46 6.52 2.26
C GLN A 30 1.49 6.61 3.80
N LEU A 31 0.90 5.62 4.48
CA LEU A 31 0.83 5.57 5.93
C LEU A 31 2.14 5.12 6.60
N GLN A 32 2.89 4.22 5.96
CA GLN A 32 4.16 3.69 6.48
C GLN A 32 5.14 4.77 6.96
N PRO A 33 5.51 5.81 6.16
CA PRO A 33 6.45 6.84 6.63
C PRO A 33 5.86 7.71 7.75
N VAL A 34 4.52 7.85 7.83
CA VAL A 34 3.86 8.59 8.91
C VAL A 34 3.96 7.80 10.22
N VAL A 35 3.75 6.48 10.16
CA VAL A 35 3.84 5.59 11.32
C VAL A 35 5.29 5.43 11.78
N GLU A 36 6.24 5.36 10.85
CA GLU A 36 7.67 5.36 11.14
C GLU A 36 8.08 6.64 11.90
N GLN A 37 7.66 7.82 11.42
CA GLN A 37 7.93 9.10 12.08
C GLN A 37 7.31 9.24 13.48
N ARG A 38 6.17 8.57 13.74
CA ARG A 38 5.56 8.54 15.08
C ARG A 38 6.36 7.68 16.06
N GLY A 39 7.27 6.84 15.59
CA GLY A 39 8.17 6.04 16.43
C GLY A 39 7.46 4.96 17.24
N VAL A 40 6.31 4.46 16.77
CA VAL A 40 5.55 3.41 17.44
C VAL A 40 5.84 2.06 16.76
N PRO A 41 6.76 1.23 17.29
CA PRO A 41 7.26 0.04 16.60
C PRO A 41 6.16 -0.99 16.32
N ARG A 42 5.17 -1.12 17.21
CA ARG A 42 4.04 -2.03 17.02
C ARG A 42 3.13 -1.63 15.86
N GLU A 43 2.90 -0.33 15.68
CA GLU A 43 2.12 0.17 14.55
C GLU A 43 2.91 -0.03 13.25
N LEU A 44 4.22 0.22 13.25
CA LEU A 44 5.07 0.01 12.09
C LEU A 44 5.11 -1.46 11.65
N GLU A 45 5.23 -2.39 12.60
CA GLU A 45 5.16 -3.83 12.33
C GLU A 45 3.79 -4.21 11.72
N SER A 46 2.69 -3.67 12.27
CA SER A 46 1.35 -3.94 11.75
C SER A 46 1.18 -3.43 10.31
N VAL A 47 1.70 -2.23 10.00
CA VAL A 47 1.68 -1.65 8.66
C VAL A 47 2.55 -2.45 7.69
N ASN A 48 3.75 -2.84 8.10
CA ASN A 48 4.66 -3.64 7.28
C ASN A 48 4.08 -5.03 6.95
N LEU A 49 3.44 -5.69 7.93
CA LEU A 49 2.76 -6.97 7.70
C LEU A 49 1.61 -6.81 6.70
N ARG A 50 0.82 -5.74 6.83
CA ARG A 50 -0.28 -5.49 5.89
C ARG A 50 0.22 -5.16 4.49
N LEU A 51 1.30 -4.39 4.36
CA LEU A 51 1.96 -4.16 3.07
C LEU A 51 2.39 -5.46 2.43
N ALA A 52 3.10 -6.33 3.16
CA ALA A 52 3.56 -7.60 2.63
C ALA A 52 2.41 -8.49 2.11
N GLU A 53 1.26 -8.49 2.80
CA GLU A 53 0.06 -9.21 2.37
C GLU A 53 -0.53 -8.63 1.07
N LEU A 54 -0.71 -7.31 1.02
CA LEU A 54 -1.25 -6.61 -0.14
C LEU A 54 -0.34 -6.71 -1.35
N ASP A 55 0.97 -6.58 -1.15
CA ASP A 55 1.99 -6.71 -2.18
C ASP A 55 2.02 -8.11 -2.78
N SER A 56 1.97 -9.14 -1.93
CA SER A 56 1.95 -10.53 -2.38
C SER A 56 0.73 -10.81 -3.24
N GLU A 57 -0.45 -10.36 -2.81
CA GLU A 57 -1.68 -10.55 -3.56
C GLU A 57 -1.70 -9.71 -4.85
N TYR A 58 -1.21 -8.48 -4.79
CA TYR A 58 -1.14 -7.61 -5.95
C TYR A 58 -0.19 -8.16 -7.01
N LEU A 59 0.99 -8.67 -6.62
CA LEU A 59 1.93 -9.34 -7.53
C LEU A 59 1.38 -10.65 -8.09
N ARG A 60 0.59 -11.39 -7.30
CA ARG A 60 -0.09 -12.61 -7.77
C ARG A 60 -1.08 -12.30 -8.90
N ARG A 61 -1.84 -11.20 -8.79
CA ARG A 61 -2.84 -10.79 -9.81
C ARG A 61 -2.24 -10.00 -10.96
N PHE A 62 -1.20 -9.22 -10.70
CA PHE A 62 -0.52 -8.34 -11.66
C PHE A 62 0.98 -8.66 -11.71
N PRO A 63 1.39 -9.80 -12.29
CA PRO A 63 2.79 -10.23 -12.28
C PRO A 63 3.74 -9.23 -12.98
N HIS A 64 3.26 -8.53 -14.01
CA HIS A 64 3.99 -7.45 -14.70
C HIS A 64 4.24 -6.22 -13.83
N ALA A 65 3.53 -6.09 -12.70
CA ALA A 65 3.70 -4.96 -11.82
C ALA A 65 5.01 -5.05 -11.02
N ALA A 66 5.57 -6.26 -10.83
CA ALA A 66 6.91 -6.45 -10.22
C ALA A 66 8.00 -5.64 -10.93
N GLU A 67 7.86 -5.39 -12.22
CA GLU A 67 8.82 -4.62 -13.03
C GLU A 67 8.90 -3.14 -12.59
N LYS A 68 7.92 -2.65 -11.83
CA LYS A 68 7.83 -1.27 -11.33
C LYS A 68 8.08 -1.17 -9.81
N TRP A 69 8.71 -2.17 -9.21
CA TRP A 69 9.03 -2.22 -7.78
C TRP A 69 10.31 -1.43 -7.44
N PRO A 70 10.37 -0.69 -6.31
CA PRO A 70 9.28 -0.39 -5.38
C PRO A 70 8.30 0.59 -6.03
N TRP A 71 7.01 0.36 -5.83
CA TRP A 71 5.94 1.05 -6.55
C TRP A 71 6.20 2.56 -6.68
N PRO A 72 6.00 3.16 -7.86
CA PRO A 72 5.94 4.60 -7.92
C PRO A 72 4.83 5.05 -6.97
N LEU A 73 5.20 5.71 -5.88
CA LEU A 73 4.24 6.43 -5.04
C LEU A 73 3.35 7.28 -5.98
N PRO A 74 2.09 7.56 -5.64
CA PRO A 74 1.20 8.33 -6.52
C PRO A 74 1.80 9.66 -7.03
N ASP A 75 2.73 10.26 -6.27
CA ASP A 75 3.52 11.43 -6.69
C ASP A 75 4.58 11.11 -7.77
N GLN A 76 5.19 9.93 -7.75
CA GLN A 76 6.15 9.43 -8.75
C GLN A 76 5.49 8.97 -10.06
N LEU A 77 4.22 8.57 -10.02
CA LEU A 77 3.46 8.18 -11.22
C LEU A 77 3.14 9.37 -12.13
N ALA A 78 3.14 10.60 -11.61
CA ALA A 78 2.95 11.83 -12.38
C ALA A 78 4.21 12.25 -13.17
N ILE A 79 5.39 11.77 -12.78
CA ILE A 79 6.68 12.21 -13.35
C ILE A 79 7.19 11.27 -14.46
N ALA A 80 6.67 10.04 -14.54
CA ALA A 80 7.08 9.04 -15.51
C ALA A 80 6.31 9.09 -16.85
N SER A 81 5.60 10.18 -17.14
CA SER A 81 4.88 10.42 -18.41
C SER A 81 5.46 11.56 -19.24
N ILE A 82 6.79 11.81 -19.17
CA ILE A 82 7.49 12.76 -20.03
C ILE A 82 8.45 12.01 -20.95
#